data_AF-A0A1V6ACX0-F1
#
_entry.id   AF-A0A1V6ACX0-F1
#
_cell.length_a   1.000
_cell.length_b   1.000
_cell.length_c   1.000
_cell.angle_alpha   90.00
_cell.angle_beta   90.00
_cell.angle_gamma   90.00
#
_symmetry.space_group_name_H-M   'P 1'
#
loop_
_entity.id
_entity.type
_entity.pdbx_description
1 polymer ?
#
loop_
_entity_poly.entity_id
_entity_poly.type
_entity_poly.pdbx_seq_one_letter_code
_entity_poly.pdbx_strand_id
1 'polypeptide(L)'
;MLAIQNKILEFGKDYCKDKSIKEVRLGLGYSCAELSDGCMGVAWTPEERACTCTQLSCAGKMAGMSAESALSMLVSRSSLERAVGLATFNAINKCIVNIREYKQLWR
;
A
#
# COMPACT_ATOMS: atom_id res chain seq x y z
N MET A 1 3.16 -2.51 19.90
CA MET A 1 2.13 -3.55 19.64
C MET A 1 1.69 -3.40 18.17
N LEU A 2 1.96 -4.38 17.31
CA LEU A 2 1.67 -4.36 15.85
C LEU A 2 0.76 -5.53 15.43
N ALA A 3 -0.15 -5.95 16.31
CA ALA A 3 -0.88 -7.20 16.17
C ALA A 3 -1.72 -7.29 14.89
N ILE A 4 -2.38 -6.19 14.49
CA ILE A 4 -3.22 -6.17 13.28
C ILE A 4 -2.38 -6.02 12.01
N GLN A 5 -1.32 -5.20 12.05
CA GLN A 5 -0.41 -4.99 10.93
C GLN A 5 0.27 -6.29 10.53
N ASN A 6 0.73 -7.08 11.50
CA ASN A 6 1.36 -8.38 11.24
C ASN A 6 0.40 -9.36 10.58
N LYS A 7 -0.87 -9.41 11.04
CA LYS A 7 -1.89 -10.27 10.41
C LYS A 7 -2.18 -9.86 8.96
N ILE A 8 -2.26 -8.56 8.69
CA ILE A 8 -2.46 -8.04 7.33
C ILE A 8 -1.25 -8.40 6.44
N LEU A 9 -0.04 -8.25 6.97
CA LEU A 9 1.19 -8.56 6.26
C LEU A 9 1.31 -10.06 5.95
N GLU A 10 1.02 -10.92 6.92
CA GLU A 10 0.97 -12.38 6.73
C GLU A 10 -0.05 -12.77 5.66
N PHE A 11 -1.26 -12.23 5.72
CA PHE A 11 -2.30 -12.51 4.72
C PHE A 11 -1.94 -11.99 3.33
N GLY A 12 -1.37 -10.77 3.24
CA GLY A 12 -1.09 -10.12 1.96
C GLY A 12 0.09 -10.72 1.19
N LYS A 13 1.05 -11.35 1.88
CA LYS A 13 2.28 -11.89 1.29
C LYS A 13 2.03 -12.87 0.15
N ASP A 14 1.06 -13.77 0.31
CA ASP A 14 0.75 -14.81 -0.69
C ASP A 14 0.28 -14.22 -2.03
N TYR A 15 -0.22 -12.99 -2.01
CA TYR A 15 -0.77 -12.29 -3.18
C TYR A 15 0.19 -11.24 -3.77
N CYS A 16 1.39 -11.09 -3.21
CA CYS A 16 2.45 -10.20 -3.71
C CYS A 16 3.27 -10.80 -4.86
N LYS A 17 3.17 -12.12 -5.06
CA LYS A 17 4.04 -12.85 -5.99
C LYS A 17 3.97 -12.26 -7.40
N ASP A 18 5.13 -12.06 -8.01
CA ASP A 18 5.31 -11.52 -9.37
C ASP A 18 4.75 -10.10 -9.58
N LYS A 19 4.47 -9.36 -8.49
CA LYS A 19 4.02 -7.97 -8.54
C LYS A 19 5.09 -7.02 -8.03
N SER A 20 5.21 -5.88 -8.69
CA SER A 20 6.05 -4.76 -8.26
C SER A 20 5.24 -3.48 -8.20
N ILE A 21 5.78 -2.48 -7.51
CA ILE A 21 5.25 -1.13 -7.52
C ILE A 21 5.49 -0.52 -8.90
N LYS A 22 4.41 -0.08 -9.55
CA LYS A 22 4.50 0.79 -10.73
C LYS A 22 4.70 2.24 -10.30
N GLU A 23 3.88 2.72 -9.37
CA GLU A 23 3.96 4.10 -8.87
C GLU A 23 3.40 4.21 -7.45
N VAL A 24 3.93 5.15 -6.66
CA VAL A 24 3.38 5.58 -5.37
C VAL A 24 3.22 7.10 -5.38
N ARG A 25 2.05 7.59 -4.98
CA ARG A 25 1.74 9.02 -4.86
C ARG A 25 1.34 9.33 -3.43
N LEU A 26 2.06 10.24 -2.77
CA LEU A 26 1.71 10.73 -1.44
C LEU A 26 0.93 12.04 -1.60
N GLY A 27 -0.40 11.98 -1.46
CA GLY A 27 -1.26 13.17 -1.44
C GLY A 27 -1.49 13.68 -0.02
N LEU A 28 -2.12 14.84 0.12
CA LEU A 28 -2.38 15.45 1.44
C LEU A 28 -3.48 14.72 2.24
N GLY A 29 -4.48 14.16 1.56
CA GLY A 29 -5.53 13.37 2.21
C GLY A 29 -5.35 11.86 2.07
N TYR A 30 -4.86 11.42 0.91
CA TYR A 30 -4.68 10.01 0.59
C TYR A 30 -3.35 9.75 -0.11
N SER A 31 -2.75 8.63 0.25
CA SER A 31 -1.59 8.01 -0.39
C SER A 31 -2.07 6.85 -1.27
N CYS A 32 -1.50 6.72 -2.45
CA CYS A 32 -1.88 5.72 -3.45
C CYS A 32 -0.68 4.85 -3.81
N ALA A 33 -0.92 3.55 -4.00
CA ALA A 33 0.01 2.61 -4.59
C ALA A 33 -0.64 1.94 -5.81
N GLU A 34 0.06 1.94 -6.94
CA GLU A 34 -0.28 1.20 -8.15
C GLU A 34 0.73 0.07 -8.35
N LEU A 35 0.23 -1.15 -8.58
CA LEU A 35 1.04 -2.33 -8.86
C LEU A 35 1.27 -2.50 -10.37
N SER A 36 2.24 -3.33 -10.73
CA SER A 36 2.60 -3.65 -12.12
C SER A 36 1.47 -4.29 -12.93
N ASP A 37 0.50 -4.92 -12.26
CA ASP A 37 -0.71 -5.50 -12.87
C ASP A 37 -1.86 -4.49 -13.03
N GLY A 38 -1.63 -3.22 -12.69
CA GLY A 38 -2.62 -2.14 -12.79
C GLY A 38 -3.60 -2.07 -11.62
N CYS A 39 -3.52 -2.98 -10.63
CA CYS A 39 -4.29 -2.84 -9.41
C CYS A 39 -3.82 -1.63 -8.60
N MET A 40 -4.77 -0.91 -7.99
CA MET A 40 -4.51 0.28 -7.21
C MET A 40 -5.19 0.22 -5.86
N GLY A 41 -4.53 0.83 -4.87
CA GLY A 41 -5.02 0.95 -3.51
C GLY A 41 -4.67 2.30 -2.92
N VAL A 42 -5.50 2.75 -1.98
CA VAL A 42 -5.34 4.02 -1.29
C VAL A 42 -5.36 3.83 0.22
N ALA A 43 -4.65 4.68 0.94
CA ALA A 43 -4.68 4.79 2.39
C ALA A 43 -4.71 6.27 2.77
N TRP A 44 -5.28 6.60 3.93
CA TRP A 44 -5.21 7.96 4.45
C TRP A 44 -3.74 8.38 4.66
N THR A 45 -3.40 9.61 4.30
CA THR A 45 -2.04 10.14 4.51
C THR A 45 -1.95 10.74 5.92
N PRO A 46 -1.12 10.18 6.81
CA PRO A 46 -0.85 10.80 8.09
C PRO A 46 -0.05 12.08 7.92
N GLU A 47 -0.41 13.10 8.72
CA GLU A 47 0.39 14.30 8.84
C GLU A 47 1.72 13.97 9.53
N GLU A 48 2.83 14.08 8.81
CA GLU A 48 4.15 14.18 9.41
C GLU A 48 4.59 15.64 9.38
N ARG A 49 4.85 16.21 10.57
CA ARG A 49 5.47 17.52 10.70
C ARG A 49 6.98 17.38 10.49
N ALA A 50 7.45 17.17 9.26
CA ALA A 50 8.87 17.36 8.97
C ALA A 50 9.12 18.74 8.35
N CYS A 51 10.25 19.35 8.71
CA CYS A 51 10.68 20.67 8.22
C CYS A 51 11.21 20.65 6.78
N THR A 52 10.94 19.58 6.00
CA THR A 52 11.50 19.34 4.67
C THR A 52 10.42 18.97 3.67
N CYS A 53 10.58 19.35 2.41
CA CYS A 53 9.63 18.95 1.35
C CYS A 53 9.66 17.43 1.05
N THR A 54 10.78 16.76 1.36
CA THR A 54 10.91 15.31 1.27
C THR A 54 10.57 14.70 2.62
N GLN A 55 9.42 14.03 2.71
CA GLN A 55 8.93 13.38 3.94
C GLN A 55 9.16 11.86 3.91
N LEU A 56 9.43 11.28 2.74
CA LEU A 56 9.71 9.85 2.56
C LEU A 56 11.08 9.66 1.90
N SER A 57 11.98 8.95 2.58
CA SER A 57 13.38 8.78 2.14
C SER A 57 13.53 8.02 0.81
N CYS A 58 12.60 7.12 0.50
CA CYS A 58 12.57 6.35 -0.74
C CYS A 58 11.72 6.98 -1.85
N ALA A 59 11.24 8.22 -1.67
CA ALA A 59 10.53 8.94 -2.72
C ALA A 59 11.33 8.97 -4.03
N GLY A 60 10.66 8.73 -5.16
CA GLY A 60 11.30 8.63 -6.48
C GLY A 60 12.09 7.34 -6.75
N LYS A 61 12.20 6.43 -5.78
CA LYS A 61 12.94 5.15 -5.91
C LYS A 61 12.05 3.91 -5.75
N MET A 62 10.74 4.12 -5.63
CA MET A 62 9.80 3.03 -5.33
C MET A 62 9.38 2.22 -6.56
N ALA A 63 9.43 2.79 -7.76
CA ALA A 63 9.09 2.05 -8.98
C ALA A 63 10.02 0.84 -9.14
N GLY A 64 9.43 -0.33 -9.43
CA GLY A 64 10.14 -1.60 -9.52
C GLY A 64 10.39 -2.31 -8.19
N MET A 65 10.14 -1.68 -7.04
CA MET A 65 10.19 -2.34 -5.73
C MET A 65 9.17 -3.49 -5.69
N SER A 66 9.53 -4.65 -5.13
CA SER A 66 8.57 -5.76 -5.01
C SER A 66 7.37 -5.35 -4.15
N ALA A 67 6.18 -5.86 -4.50
CA ALA A 67 4.96 -5.61 -3.73
C ALA A 67 5.11 -6.07 -2.27
N GLU A 68 5.86 -7.15 -2.03
CA GLU A 68 6.15 -7.64 -0.67
C GLU A 68 7.02 -6.66 0.14
N SER A 69 8.04 -6.05 -0.49
CA SER A 69 8.87 -5.04 0.18
C SER A 69 8.05 -3.80 0.54
N ALA A 70 7.21 -3.34 -0.38
CA ALA A 70 6.31 -2.22 -0.14
C ALA A 70 5.26 -2.55 0.94
N LEU A 71 4.65 -3.75 0.90
CA LEU A 71 3.74 -4.23 1.94
C LEU A 71 4.42 -4.27 3.32
N SER A 72 5.69 -4.64 3.38
CA SER A 72 6.46 -4.70 4.62
C SER A 72 6.66 -3.34 5.29
N MET A 73 6.45 -2.24 4.56
CA MET A 73 6.45 -0.89 5.15
C MET A 73 5.29 -0.68 6.14
N LEU A 74 4.25 -1.55 6.12
CA LEU A 74 3.12 -1.52 7.06
C LEU A 74 3.54 -1.67 8.54
N VAL A 75 4.70 -2.28 8.80
CA VAL A 75 5.25 -2.45 10.16
C VAL A 75 6.34 -1.43 10.49
N SER A 76 6.55 -0.42 9.63
CA SER A 76 7.52 0.64 9.87
C SER A 76 7.14 1.53 11.06
N ARG A 77 8.15 2.18 11.64
CA ARG A 77 7.97 3.26 12.61
C ARG A 77 7.47 4.55 11.95
N SER A 78 7.83 4.83 10.70
CA SER A 78 7.32 6.01 9.97
C SER A 78 5.85 5.82 9.65
N SER A 79 5.05 6.85 9.91
CA SER A 79 3.62 6.80 9.63
C SER A 79 3.35 6.88 8.12
N LEU A 80 4.14 7.64 7.38
CA LEU A 80 4.08 7.67 5.92
C LEU A 80 4.46 6.33 5.30
N GLU A 81 5.50 5.67 5.80
CA GLU A 81 5.85 4.33 5.33
C GLU A 81 4.72 3.33 5.60
N ARG A 82 4.06 3.41 6.76
CA ARG A 82 2.87 2.59 7.04
C ARG A 82 1.70 2.89 6.10
N ALA A 83 1.49 4.15 5.74
CA ALA A 83 0.45 4.53 4.79
C ALA A 83 0.73 3.94 3.40
N VAL A 84 1.99 3.93 2.97
CA VAL A 84 2.43 3.23 1.75
C VAL A 84 2.13 1.74 1.84
N GLY A 85 2.56 1.06 2.91
CA GLY A 85 2.30 -0.37 3.09
C GLY A 85 0.82 -0.72 3.11
N LEU A 86 -0.03 0.13 3.70
CA LEU A 86 -1.48 -0.05 3.72
C LEU A 86 -2.10 0.19 2.33
N ALA A 87 -1.64 1.20 1.60
CA ALA A 87 -2.08 1.45 0.23
C ALA A 87 -1.71 0.27 -0.68
N THR A 88 -0.50 -0.29 -0.52
CA THR A 88 -0.06 -1.51 -1.21
C THR A 88 -0.96 -2.70 -0.87
N PHE A 89 -1.27 -2.91 0.40
CA PHE A 89 -2.22 -3.96 0.81
C PHE A 89 -3.58 -3.80 0.14
N ASN A 90 -4.12 -2.57 0.10
CA ASN A 90 -5.40 -2.30 -0.53
C ASN A 90 -5.37 -2.55 -2.04
N ALA A 91 -4.22 -2.32 -2.69
CA ALA A 91 -4.03 -2.65 -4.10
C ALA A 91 -4.02 -4.17 -4.32
N ILE A 92 -3.31 -4.91 -3.47
CA ILE A 92 -3.27 -6.37 -3.48
C ILE A 92 -4.69 -6.94 -3.29
N ASN A 93 -5.41 -6.47 -2.26
CA ASN A 93 -6.75 -6.91 -1.93
C ASN A 93 -7.75 -6.64 -3.06
N LYS A 94 -7.55 -5.54 -3.80
CA LYS A 94 -8.37 -5.21 -4.97
C LYS A 94 -8.26 -6.27 -6.07
N CYS A 95 -7.08 -6.87 -6.28
CA CYS A 95 -6.91 -7.92 -7.27
C CYS A 95 -7.58 -9.24 -6.86
N ILE A 96 -7.76 -9.47 -5.55
CA ILE A 96 -8.41 -10.68 -5.02
C ILE A 96 -9.92 -10.59 -5.19
N VAL A 97 -10.50 -9.41 -4.93
CA VAL A 97 -11.95 -9.20 -4.98
C VAL A 97 -12.41 -8.97 -6.41
N ASN A 98 -13.02 -9.98 -7.03
CA ASN A 98 -13.70 -9.81 -8.30
C ASN A 98 -14.97 -8.97 -8.12
N ILE A 99 -14.96 -7.74 -8.61
CA ILE A 99 -16.05 -6.77 -8.43
C ILE A 99 -17.41 -7.28 -8.98
N ARG A 100 -17.40 -8.30 -9.85
CA ARG A 100 -18.62 -8.94 -10.38
C ARG A 100 -19.41 -9.68 -9.31
N GLU A 101 -18.76 -10.31 -8.33
CA GLU A 101 -19.44 -11.00 -7.22
C GLU A 101 -19.97 -9.99 -6.19
N TYR A 102 -19.24 -8.91 -5.94
CA TYR A 102 -19.64 -7.88 -4.97
C TYR A 102 -20.94 -7.16 -5.35
N LYS A 103 -21.22 -6.97 -6.64
CA LYS A 103 -22.48 -6.35 -7.11
C LYS A 103 -23.71 -7.24 -6.92
N GLN A 104 -23.56 -8.55 -6.71
CA GLN A 104 -24.67 -9.47 -6.45
C GLN A 104 -25.07 -9.51 -4.96
N LEU A 105 -24.16 -9.16 -4.05
CA LEU A 105 -24.38 -9.20 -2.59
C LEU A 105 -25.16 -8.00 -2.04
N TRP A 106 -25.28 -6.91 -2.81
CA TRP A 106 -25.97 -5.67 -2.41
C TRP A 106 -27.19 -5.37 -3.29
N ARG A 107 -27.85 -6.41 -3.81
CA ARG A 107 -29.13 -6.33 -4.49
C ARG A 107 -30.23 -6.94 -3.65
#